data_AF-A0A1V4Z3R4-F1
#
_entry.id   AF-A0A1V4Z3R4-F1
#
_cell.length_a   1.000
_cell.length_b   1.000
_cell.length_c   1.000
_cell.angle_alpha   90.00
_cell.angle_beta   90.00
_cell.angle_gamma   90.00
#
_symmetry.space_group_name_H-M   'P 1'
#
loop_
_entity.id
_entity.type
_entity.pdbx_description
1 polymer ?
#
loop_
_entity_poly.entity_id
_entity_poly.type
_entity_poly.pdbx_seq_one_letter_code
_entity_poly.pdbx_strand_id
1 'polypeptide(L)'
;MAKTAGTFNSIAYKLLERPIDVTAGVRRIHMAKASHEKHKEKAEGKQYTVAVITVSTSRFEKYGNSKSPGDCDDVSGQVIIDLLEKAGHKTAYWLLKDNLLDIQTTLMEMLERADAAVLCGGTGLTASDVTIEAVTPMLEKTIPGFGELFRLKSYEEIGTASVLSRATAGAIKGRAVFCIPGSPNAARLAVSQIIAPELGHIVSHIRAH
;
A
#
# COMPACT_ATOMS: atom_id res chain seq x y z
N MET A 1 24.96 -21.41 -68.44
CA MET A 1 24.93 -19.96 -68.19
C MET A 1 24.24 -19.73 -66.85
N ALA A 2 25.03 -19.51 -65.78
CA ALA A 2 25.02 -18.33 -64.88
C ALA A 2 23.69 -18.11 -64.10
N LYS A 3 23.57 -18.52 -62.83
CA LYS A 3 23.99 -17.87 -61.55
C LYS A 3 23.35 -16.49 -61.28
N THR A 4 22.44 -16.43 -60.30
CA THR A 4 22.43 -15.39 -59.24
C THR A 4 21.51 -15.81 -58.08
N ALA A 5 22.07 -16.52 -57.10
CA ALA A 5 21.50 -16.63 -55.76
C ALA A 5 21.88 -15.35 -54.99
N GLY A 6 20.89 -14.54 -54.63
CA GLY A 6 21.09 -13.37 -53.79
C GLY A 6 21.39 -13.80 -52.36
N THR A 7 22.65 -13.70 -51.96
CA THR A 7 23.09 -13.77 -50.57
C THR A 7 22.52 -12.57 -49.82
N PHE A 8 21.38 -12.75 -49.16
CA PHE A 8 20.92 -11.77 -48.17
C PHE A 8 21.87 -11.79 -46.98
N ASN A 9 22.35 -10.59 -46.68
CA ASN A 9 23.49 -10.26 -45.86
C ASN A 9 23.29 -10.71 -44.39
N SER A 10 24.07 -11.69 -43.92
CA SER A 10 24.03 -12.20 -42.52
C SER A 10 24.59 -11.22 -41.49
N ILE A 11 25.00 -10.02 -41.92
CA ILE A 11 25.54 -8.96 -41.07
C ILE A 11 24.41 -8.15 -40.42
N ALA A 12 23.22 -8.08 -41.02
CA ALA A 12 22.11 -7.27 -40.48
C ALA A 12 21.50 -7.84 -39.18
N TYR A 13 21.49 -9.17 -39.01
CA TYR A 13 20.90 -9.79 -37.81
C TYR A 13 21.86 -9.85 -36.61
N LYS A 14 23.18 -9.78 -36.81
CA LYS A 14 24.16 -9.79 -35.72
C LYS A 14 24.24 -8.50 -34.91
N LEU A 15 23.58 -7.43 -35.35
CA LEU A 15 23.53 -6.15 -34.63
C LEU A 15 22.36 -6.05 -33.63
N LEU A 16 21.38 -6.96 -33.68
CA LEU A 16 20.20 -6.94 -32.80
C LEU A 16 20.36 -7.81 -31.53
N GLU A 17 21.43 -8.61 -31.41
CA GLU A 17 21.68 -9.50 -30.27
C GLU A 17 22.80 -9.01 -29.33
N ARG A 18 23.29 -7.77 -29.50
CA ARG A 18 24.26 -7.22 -28.54
C ARG A 18 23.51 -6.75 -27.29
N PRO A 19 23.80 -7.27 -26.09
CA PRO A 19 23.21 -6.74 -24.87
C PRO A 19 23.56 -5.26 -24.77
N ILE A 20 22.54 -4.42 -24.60
CA ILE A 20 22.71 -3.00 -24.28
C ILE A 20 23.23 -2.98 -22.85
N ASP A 21 24.54 -2.72 -22.69
CA ASP A 21 25.12 -2.46 -21.38
C ASP A 21 24.68 -1.09 -20.88
N VAL A 22 23.54 -1.07 -20.17
CA VAL A 22 22.99 0.12 -19.50
C VAL A 22 23.81 0.56 -18.28
N THR A 23 24.89 -0.17 -17.92
CA THR A 23 25.76 0.18 -16.80
C THR A 23 27.00 0.98 -17.20
N ALA A 24 27.30 1.06 -18.49
CA ALA A 24 28.38 1.86 -19.07
C ALA A 24 28.10 3.38 -18.97
N GLY A 25 28.15 3.93 -17.76
CA GLY A 25 27.98 5.36 -17.51
C GLY A 25 27.58 5.75 -16.09
N VAL A 26 27.18 4.80 -15.24
CA VAL A 26 26.78 5.11 -13.86
C VAL A 26 28.04 5.28 -13.01
N ARG A 27 28.68 6.46 -13.10
CA ARG A 27 29.64 6.91 -12.08
C ARG A 27 28.92 6.87 -10.73
N ARG A 28 29.45 6.11 -9.77
CA ARG A 28 29.05 6.18 -8.36
C ARG A 28 29.25 7.61 -7.88
N ILE A 29 28.20 8.43 -7.99
CA ILE A 29 28.08 9.65 -7.22
C ILE A 29 27.98 9.17 -5.78
N HIS A 30 29.01 9.44 -4.97
CA HIS A 30 28.87 9.38 -3.52
C HIS A 30 27.75 10.35 -3.15
N MET A 31 26.54 9.83 -2.96
CA MET A 31 25.47 10.57 -2.34
C MET A 31 25.92 10.85 -0.90
N ALA A 32 26.25 12.11 -0.62
CA ALA A 32 26.13 12.62 0.74
C ALA A 32 24.74 12.22 1.25
N LYS A 33 24.66 11.67 2.48
CA LYS A 33 23.43 11.17 3.11
C LYS A 33 22.20 11.92 2.61
N ALA A 34 21.29 11.22 1.92
CA ALA A 34 20.14 11.83 1.29
C ALA A 34 19.31 12.56 2.35
N SER A 35 18.73 13.71 2.00
CA SER A 35 17.78 14.46 2.85
C SER A 35 16.75 13.53 3.54
N HIS A 36 16.30 12.49 2.83
CA HIS A 36 15.38 11.46 3.31
C HIS A 36 15.86 10.69 4.56
N GLU A 37 17.17 10.44 4.71
CA GLU A 37 17.73 9.73 5.87
C GLU A 37 17.69 10.60 7.14
N LYS A 38 17.91 11.91 7.00
CA LYS A 38 17.89 12.86 8.14
C LYS A 38 16.50 13.02 8.75
N HIS A 39 15.45 12.89 7.95
CA HIS A 39 14.07 12.90 8.45
C HIS A 39 13.68 11.54 9.06
N LYS A 40 14.37 10.43 8.70
CA LYS A 40 14.19 9.06 9.27
C LYS A 40 14.62 9.01 10.72
N GLU A 41 15.80 9.51 11.01
CA GLU A 41 16.29 9.64 12.39
C GLU A 41 15.40 10.52 13.29
N LYS A 42 14.72 11.55 12.74
CA LYS A 42 13.82 12.44 13.54
C LYS A 42 12.43 11.85 13.81
N ALA A 43 12.00 10.86 13.03
CA ALA A 43 10.72 10.17 13.19
C ALA A 43 10.86 8.85 13.94
N GLU A 44 12.07 8.27 13.96
CA GLU A 44 12.42 7.10 14.76
C GLU A 44 12.09 7.32 16.24
N GLY A 45 11.30 6.41 16.81
CA GLY A 45 10.88 6.45 18.22
C GLY A 45 9.59 7.21 18.51
N LYS A 46 8.93 7.85 17.52
CA LYS A 46 7.58 8.40 17.71
C LYS A 46 6.53 7.29 17.66
N GLN A 47 5.69 7.26 18.69
CA GLN A 47 4.51 6.41 18.73
C GLN A 47 3.32 7.14 18.09
N TYR A 48 2.65 6.45 17.16
CA TYR A 48 1.42 6.92 16.53
C TYR A 48 0.26 6.00 16.92
N THR A 49 -0.95 6.55 16.97
CA THR A 49 -2.19 5.77 17.09
C THR A 49 -2.74 5.49 15.70
N VAL A 50 -2.92 4.22 15.36
CA VAL A 50 -3.42 3.78 14.05
C VAL A 50 -4.76 3.08 14.21
N ALA A 51 -5.78 3.59 13.53
CA ALA A 51 -7.06 2.90 13.41
C ALA A 51 -6.93 1.76 12.39
N VAL A 52 -7.32 0.56 12.77
CA VAL A 52 -7.39 -0.62 11.89
C VAL A 52 -8.86 -0.90 11.63
N ILE A 53 -9.30 -0.73 10.39
CA ILE A 53 -10.70 -0.88 10.00
C ILE A 53 -10.80 -2.01 9.00
N THR A 54 -11.33 -3.15 9.43
CA THR A 54 -11.62 -4.25 8.53
C THR A 54 -12.98 -4.04 7.89
N VAL A 55 -13.03 -4.09 6.56
CA VAL A 55 -14.25 -3.99 5.76
C VAL A 55 -14.55 -5.37 5.20
N SER A 56 -15.59 -6.02 5.75
CA SER A 56 -16.00 -7.36 5.36
C SER A 56 -17.45 -7.63 5.75
N THR A 57 -18.35 -7.60 4.77
CA THR A 57 -19.78 -7.89 4.97
C THR A 57 -20.00 -9.28 5.58
N SER A 58 -19.39 -10.32 5.02
CA SER A 58 -19.55 -11.70 5.54
C SER A 58 -19.13 -11.86 7.01
N ARG A 59 -18.05 -11.19 7.41
CA ARG A 59 -17.60 -11.21 8.80
C ARG A 59 -18.52 -10.38 9.68
N PHE A 60 -18.93 -9.20 9.23
CA PHE A 60 -19.87 -8.36 9.96
C PHE A 60 -21.22 -9.06 10.18
N GLU A 61 -21.76 -9.75 9.17
CA GLU A 61 -23.01 -10.51 9.30
C GLU A 61 -22.90 -11.65 10.32
N LYS A 62 -21.72 -12.27 10.43
CA LYS A 62 -21.49 -13.39 11.35
C LYS A 62 -21.26 -12.96 12.80
N TYR A 63 -20.48 -11.91 13.03
CA TYR A 63 -20.03 -11.52 14.38
C TYR A 63 -20.62 -10.19 14.87
N GLY A 64 -21.25 -9.40 13.99
CA GLY A 64 -21.69 -8.05 14.28
C GLY A 64 -20.51 -7.08 14.47
N ASN A 65 -20.75 -6.04 15.28
CA ASN A 65 -19.71 -5.09 15.65
C ASN A 65 -18.63 -5.80 16.49
N SER A 66 -17.37 -5.66 16.08
CA SER A 66 -16.22 -6.17 16.83
C SER A 66 -15.18 -5.08 17.09
N LYS A 67 -14.52 -5.18 18.25
CA LYS A 67 -13.42 -4.31 18.70
C LYS A 67 -12.08 -5.04 18.81
N SER A 68 -12.05 -6.32 18.45
CA SER A 68 -10.83 -7.13 18.41
C SER A 68 -10.88 -8.09 17.21
N PRO A 69 -9.79 -8.25 16.46
CA PRO A 69 -9.74 -9.25 15.39
C PRO A 69 -10.04 -10.66 15.88
N GLY A 70 -9.60 -11.01 17.09
CA GLY A 70 -9.83 -12.32 17.70
C GLY A 70 -11.30 -12.64 17.96
N ASP A 71 -12.14 -11.63 18.22
CA ASP A 71 -13.57 -11.81 18.48
C ASP A 71 -14.38 -12.07 17.20
N CYS A 72 -13.75 -11.93 16.02
CA CYS A 72 -14.41 -12.04 14.73
C CYS A 72 -13.61 -12.83 13.69
N ASP A 73 -12.66 -13.67 14.13
CA ASP A 73 -11.79 -14.47 13.28
C ASP A 73 -11.16 -13.66 12.12
N ASP A 74 -10.72 -12.44 12.43
CA ASP A 74 -10.07 -11.56 11.46
C ASP A 74 -8.54 -11.73 11.47
N VAL A 75 -8.07 -12.70 10.69
CA VAL A 75 -6.63 -12.95 10.51
C VAL A 75 -5.90 -11.74 9.94
N SER A 76 -6.50 -11.01 9.00
CA SER A 76 -5.86 -9.86 8.36
C SER A 76 -5.74 -8.69 9.34
N GLY A 77 -6.82 -8.40 10.07
CA GLY A 77 -6.81 -7.41 11.15
C GLY A 77 -5.75 -7.73 12.21
N GLN A 78 -5.65 -9.00 12.63
CA GLN A 78 -4.62 -9.42 13.60
C GLN A 78 -3.20 -9.19 13.06
N VAL A 79 -2.94 -9.56 11.80
CA VAL A 79 -1.63 -9.33 11.16
C VAL A 79 -1.27 -7.84 11.12
N ILE A 80 -2.23 -6.96 10.84
CA ILE A 80 -2.00 -5.51 10.80
C ILE A 80 -1.64 -5.00 12.20
N ILE A 81 -2.42 -5.39 13.22
CA ILE A 81 -2.18 -5.01 14.62
C ILE A 81 -0.79 -5.45 15.06
N ASP A 82 -0.47 -6.74 14.91
CA ASP A 82 0.81 -7.30 15.37
C ASP A 82 2.01 -6.57 14.76
N LEU A 83 1.94 -6.24 13.47
CA LEU A 83 3.03 -5.55 12.76
C LEU A 83 3.17 -4.08 13.20
N LEU A 84 2.06 -3.37 13.42
CA LEU A 84 2.07 -1.98 13.87
C LEU A 84 2.53 -1.88 15.34
N GLU A 85 2.05 -2.77 16.20
CA GLU A 85 2.48 -2.83 17.61
C GLU A 85 3.95 -3.22 17.73
N LYS A 86 4.43 -4.18 16.92
CA LYS A 86 5.85 -4.52 16.83
C LYS A 86 6.71 -3.32 16.37
N ALA A 87 6.16 -2.42 15.56
CA ALA A 87 6.80 -1.17 15.16
C ALA A 87 6.70 -0.06 16.24
N GLY A 88 6.10 -0.33 17.39
CA GLY A 88 5.99 0.59 18.53
C GLY A 88 4.76 1.51 18.48
N HIS A 89 3.80 1.25 17.59
CA HIS A 89 2.58 2.03 17.45
C HIS A 89 1.44 1.47 18.31
N LYS A 90 0.44 2.30 18.58
CA LYS A 90 -0.82 1.88 19.23
C LYS A 90 -1.86 1.62 18.16
N THR A 91 -2.73 0.64 18.39
CA THR A 91 -3.81 0.33 17.46
C THR A 91 -5.16 0.33 18.13
N ALA A 92 -6.20 0.62 17.34
CA ALA A 92 -7.58 0.45 17.75
C ALA A 92 -8.38 -0.12 16.57
N TYR A 93 -9.24 -1.10 16.82
CA TYR A 93 -9.84 -1.95 15.77
C TYR A 93 -11.36 -1.77 15.62
N TRP A 94 -11.81 -1.79 14.36
CA TRP A 94 -13.23 -1.82 13.98
C TRP A 94 -13.47 -2.81 12.86
N LEU A 95 -14.61 -3.50 12.93
CA LEU A 95 -15.16 -4.30 11.84
C LEU A 95 -16.40 -3.62 11.27
N LEU A 96 -16.46 -3.46 9.95
CA LEU A 96 -17.57 -2.86 9.19
C LEU A 96 -18.01 -3.78 8.05
N LYS A 97 -19.22 -3.57 7.55
CA LYS A 97 -19.68 -4.10 6.26
C LYS A 97 -19.22 -3.21 5.10
N ASP A 98 -19.30 -3.72 3.88
CA ASP A 98 -18.95 -3.01 2.65
C ASP A 98 -20.05 -1.98 2.29
N ASN A 99 -20.06 -0.86 3.00
CA ASN A 99 -21.02 0.22 2.80
C ASN A 99 -20.32 1.58 2.79
N LEU A 100 -20.60 2.38 1.76
CA LEU A 100 -19.99 3.70 1.57
C LEU A 100 -20.12 4.60 2.83
N LEU A 101 -21.34 4.75 3.35
CA LEU A 101 -21.59 5.66 4.46
C LEU A 101 -20.94 5.14 5.75
N ASP A 102 -21.07 3.85 6.05
CA ASP A 102 -20.47 3.27 7.26
C ASP A 102 -18.94 3.42 7.26
N ILE A 103 -18.30 3.22 6.10
CA ILE A 103 -16.85 3.42 5.93
C ILE A 103 -16.49 4.89 6.16
N GLN A 104 -17.18 5.83 5.50
CA GLN A 104 -16.88 7.25 5.61
C GLN A 104 -17.09 7.79 7.03
N THR A 105 -18.22 7.46 7.65
CA THR A 105 -18.56 7.90 9.01
C THR A 105 -17.57 7.34 10.03
N THR A 106 -17.28 6.03 9.98
CA THR A 106 -16.33 5.40 10.91
C THR A 106 -14.92 5.95 10.71
N LEU A 107 -14.48 6.12 9.46
CA LEU A 107 -13.16 6.68 9.17
C LEU A 107 -13.03 8.08 9.78
N MET A 108 -14.01 8.96 9.59
CA MET A 108 -13.98 10.31 10.16
C MET A 108 -13.95 10.29 11.68
N GLU A 109 -14.79 9.48 12.33
CA GLU A 109 -14.80 9.33 13.79
C GLU A 109 -13.43 8.86 14.31
N MET A 110 -12.81 7.90 13.62
CA MET A 110 -11.51 7.36 14.04
C MET A 110 -10.38 8.37 13.87
N LEU A 111 -10.40 9.17 12.80
CA LEU A 111 -9.39 10.21 12.55
C LEU A 111 -9.48 11.41 13.50
N GLU A 112 -10.51 11.49 14.35
CA GLU A 112 -10.52 12.43 15.49
C GLU A 112 -9.51 12.02 16.57
N ARG A 113 -9.19 10.74 16.66
CA ARG A 113 -8.42 10.15 17.77
C ARG A 113 -7.13 9.45 17.30
N ALA A 114 -7.04 9.12 16.02
CA ALA A 114 -5.91 8.42 15.42
C ALA A 114 -5.06 9.36 14.54
N ASP A 115 -3.76 9.07 14.46
CA ASP A 115 -2.82 9.74 13.57
C ASP A 115 -2.90 9.20 12.14
N ALA A 116 -3.32 7.95 11.99
CA ALA A 116 -3.51 7.29 10.72
C ALA A 116 -4.61 6.22 10.75
N ALA A 117 -5.09 5.79 9.58
CA ALA A 117 -6.02 4.69 9.42
C ALA A 117 -5.56 3.70 8.34
N VAL A 118 -5.70 2.41 8.61
CA VAL A 118 -5.53 1.32 7.65
C VAL A 118 -6.88 0.63 7.47
N LEU A 119 -7.48 0.78 6.30
CA LEU A 119 -8.68 0.07 5.89
C LEU A 119 -8.28 -1.19 5.12
N CYS A 120 -8.76 -2.34 5.56
CA CYS A 120 -8.41 -3.66 5.04
C CYS A 120 -9.65 -4.40 4.54
N GLY A 121 -9.73 -4.63 3.22
CA GLY A 121 -10.88 -5.28 2.58
C GLY A 121 -11.77 -4.33 1.79
N GLY A 122 -12.73 -4.88 1.05
CA GLY A 122 -13.66 -4.13 0.18
C GLY A 122 -12.99 -3.39 -0.98
N THR A 123 -11.79 -3.80 -1.41
CA THR A 123 -11.04 -3.13 -2.49
C THR A 123 -11.09 -3.86 -3.82
N GLY A 124 -11.76 -5.00 -3.94
CA GLY A 124 -11.84 -5.80 -5.17
C GLY A 124 -12.57 -5.10 -6.33
N LEU A 125 -13.00 -5.90 -7.30
CA LEU A 125 -13.68 -5.43 -8.53
C LEU A 125 -15.19 -5.71 -8.54
N THR A 126 -15.73 -6.28 -7.47
CA THR A 126 -17.17 -6.55 -7.38
C THR A 126 -17.94 -5.27 -7.08
N ALA A 127 -19.24 -5.23 -7.37
CA ALA A 127 -20.07 -4.05 -7.09
C ALA A 127 -20.17 -3.71 -5.59
N SER A 128 -19.92 -4.70 -4.72
CA SER A 128 -19.86 -4.51 -3.27
C SER A 128 -18.50 -3.98 -2.79
N ASP A 129 -17.43 -4.11 -3.57
CA ASP A 129 -16.11 -3.60 -3.19
C ASP A 129 -16.07 -2.08 -3.33
N VAL A 130 -16.30 -1.36 -2.22
CA VAL A 130 -16.49 0.10 -2.24
C VAL A 130 -15.52 0.88 -1.36
N THR A 131 -14.50 0.24 -0.77
CA THR A 131 -13.59 0.91 0.17
C THR A 131 -12.82 2.07 -0.48
N ILE A 132 -12.32 1.88 -1.71
CA ILE A 132 -11.56 2.93 -2.41
C ILE A 132 -12.51 4.06 -2.86
N GLU A 133 -13.70 3.69 -3.32
CA GLU A 133 -14.76 4.60 -3.75
C GLU A 133 -15.31 5.43 -2.57
N ALA A 134 -15.34 4.85 -1.37
CA ALA A 134 -15.70 5.55 -0.13
C ALA A 134 -14.63 6.57 0.27
N VAL A 135 -13.35 6.16 0.24
CA VAL A 135 -12.25 6.95 0.81
C VAL A 135 -11.70 7.99 -0.15
N THR A 136 -11.57 7.68 -1.44
CA THR A 136 -10.92 8.57 -2.42
C THR A 136 -11.52 9.98 -2.48
N PRO A 137 -12.86 10.16 -2.47
CA PRO A 137 -13.47 11.49 -2.46
C PRO A 137 -13.17 12.31 -1.20
N MET A 138 -12.74 11.67 -0.11
CA MET A 138 -12.41 12.32 1.16
C MET A 138 -10.95 12.77 1.23
N LEU A 139 -10.08 12.29 0.32
CA LEU A 139 -8.65 12.59 0.34
C LEU A 139 -8.40 14.03 -0.11
N GLU A 140 -7.76 14.82 0.73
CA GLU A 140 -7.27 16.17 0.39
C GLU A 140 -6.06 16.09 -0.56
N LYS A 141 -5.26 15.03 -0.39
CA LYS A 141 -4.11 14.73 -1.24
C LYS A 141 -3.93 13.23 -1.34
N THR A 142 -3.70 12.73 -2.55
CA THR A 142 -3.41 11.33 -2.81
C THR A 142 -1.90 11.06 -2.73
N ILE A 143 -1.54 9.84 -2.35
CA ILE A 143 -0.16 9.32 -2.38
C ILE A 143 -0.11 8.21 -3.44
N PRO A 144 -0.06 8.56 -4.74
CA PRO A 144 -0.18 7.58 -5.82
C PRO A 144 0.90 6.48 -5.75
N GLY A 145 2.12 6.86 -5.34
CA GLY A 145 3.25 5.95 -5.17
C GLY A 145 2.99 4.78 -4.19
N PHE A 146 2.02 4.91 -3.27
CA PHE A 146 1.64 3.81 -2.38
C PHE A 146 1.06 2.62 -3.16
N GLY A 147 0.04 2.88 -3.99
CA GLY A 147 -0.60 1.84 -4.78
C GLY A 147 0.32 1.25 -5.86
N GLU A 148 1.18 2.09 -6.43
CA GLU A 148 2.20 1.69 -7.40
C GLU A 148 3.23 0.75 -6.77
N LEU A 149 3.82 1.14 -5.64
CA LEU A 149 4.79 0.32 -4.92
C LEU A 149 4.15 -0.98 -4.40
N PHE A 150 2.93 -0.91 -3.90
CA PHE A 150 2.18 -2.08 -3.46
C PHE A 150 1.99 -3.10 -4.60
N ARG A 151 1.58 -2.65 -5.79
CA ARG A 151 1.44 -3.53 -6.96
C ARG A 151 2.77 -4.06 -7.46
N LEU A 152 3.84 -3.27 -7.43
CA LEU A 152 5.18 -3.73 -7.79
C LEU A 152 5.63 -4.87 -6.87
N LYS A 153 5.55 -4.68 -5.55
CA LYS A 153 5.90 -5.71 -4.58
C LYS A 153 4.97 -6.92 -4.67
N SER A 154 3.68 -6.70 -4.91
CA SER A 154 2.73 -7.79 -5.12
C SER A 154 3.04 -8.58 -6.40
N TYR A 155 3.51 -7.92 -7.47
CA TYR A 155 3.94 -8.61 -8.69
C TYR A 155 5.09 -9.59 -8.42
N GLU A 156 6.01 -9.25 -7.51
CA GLU A 156 7.10 -10.15 -7.10
C GLU A 156 6.57 -11.42 -6.40
N GLU A 157 5.41 -11.37 -5.73
CA GLU A 157 4.83 -12.52 -5.01
C GLU A 157 3.78 -13.30 -5.83
N ILE A 158 2.90 -12.60 -6.57
CA ILE A 158 1.72 -13.17 -7.22
C ILE A 158 1.69 -12.96 -8.74
N GLY A 159 2.77 -12.41 -9.32
CA GLY A 159 2.89 -12.18 -10.76
C GLY A 159 1.79 -11.27 -11.30
N THR A 160 1.28 -11.59 -12.49
CA THR A 160 0.28 -10.78 -13.20
C THR A 160 -1.04 -10.62 -12.47
N ALA A 161 -1.34 -11.47 -11.47
CA ALA A 161 -2.53 -11.30 -10.62
C ALA A 161 -2.51 -9.96 -9.85
N SER A 162 -1.32 -9.34 -9.68
CA SER A 162 -1.19 -8.01 -9.10
C SER A 162 -1.94 -6.91 -9.87
N VAL A 163 -2.29 -7.13 -11.15
CA VAL A 163 -3.13 -6.21 -11.93
C VAL A 163 -4.51 -6.00 -11.28
N LEU A 164 -5.04 -7.01 -10.60
CA LEU A 164 -6.32 -6.94 -9.89
C LEU A 164 -6.21 -6.27 -8.53
N SER A 165 -4.99 -6.05 -8.04
CA SER A 165 -4.74 -5.51 -6.71
C SER A 165 -4.95 -4.00 -6.69
N ARG A 166 -6.03 -3.60 -6.02
CA ARG A 166 -6.35 -2.19 -5.79
C ARG A 166 -5.99 -1.80 -4.36
N ALA A 167 -5.14 -0.78 -4.26
CA ALA A 167 -4.71 -0.14 -3.02
C ALA A 167 -4.54 1.36 -3.29
N THR A 168 -4.89 2.19 -2.31
CA THR A 168 -4.71 3.65 -2.39
C THR A 168 -4.29 4.20 -1.03
N ALA A 169 -3.66 5.37 -1.03
CA ALA A 169 -3.38 6.10 0.19
C ALA A 169 -3.47 7.60 -0.03
N GLY A 170 -3.62 8.35 1.05
CA GLY A 170 -3.71 9.79 1.01
C GLY A 170 -3.74 10.43 2.39
N ALA A 171 -4.03 11.72 2.38
CA ALA A 171 -4.19 12.54 3.57
C ALA A 171 -5.63 13.01 3.74
N ILE A 172 -6.12 12.98 4.97
CA ILE A 172 -7.40 13.57 5.38
C ILE A 172 -7.16 14.39 6.65
N LYS A 173 -7.39 15.70 6.62
CA LYS A 173 -7.28 16.64 7.75
C LYS A 173 -5.97 16.51 8.53
N GLY A 174 -4.84 16.25 7.87
CA GLY A 174 -3.56 16.07 8.55
C GLY A 174 -3.30 14.66 9.13
N ARG A 175 -4.04 13.64 8.67
CA ARG A 175 -3.89 12.22 9.04
C ARG A 175 -3.62 11.37 7.81
N ALA A 176 -2.88 10.29 7.95
CA ALA A 176 -2.60 9.36 6.85
C ALA A 176 -3.71 8.30 6.74
N VAL A 177 -4.14 7.97 5.54
CA VAL A 177 -5.14 6.92 5.29
C VAL A 177 -4.61 5.96 4.23
N PHE A 178 -4.71 4.66 4.48
CA PHE A 178 -4.29 3.58 3.60
C PHE A 178 -5.45 2.62 3.38
N CYS A 179 -5.80 2.32 2.14
CA CYS A 179 -6.75 1.28 1.77
C CYS A 179 -5.99 0.13 1.10
N ILE A 180 -6.12 -1.07 1.65
CA ILE A 180 -5.37 -2.25 1.23
C ILE A 180 -6.30 -3.46 1.03
N PRO A 181 -5.91 -4.43 0.17
CA PRO A 181 -6.70 -5.65 -0.01
C PRO A 181 -6.85 -6.46 1.28
N GLY A 182 -7.96 -7.19 1.38
CA GLY A 182 -8.36 -7.91 2.60
C GLY A 182 -7.62 -9.22 2.90
N SER A 183 -6.71 -9.67 2.02
CA SER A 183 -6.01 -10.94 2.23
C SER A 183 -4.88 -10.81 3.26
N PRO A 184 -4.59 -11.83 4.09
CA PRO A 184 -3.52 -11.75 5.09
C PRO A 184 -2.13 -11.48 4.47
N ASN A 185 -1.88 -11.98 3.26
CA ASN A 185 -0.62 -11.73 2.55
C ASN A 185 -0.51 -10.28 2.09
N ALA A 186 -1.57 -9.72 1.50
CA ALA A 186 -1.60 -8.31 1.13
C ALA A 186 -1.45 -7.39 2.34
N ALA A 187 -2.13 -7.71 3.45
CA ALA A 187 -2.01 -6.99 4.71
C ALA A 187 -0.58 -7.02 5.24
N ARG A 188 0.06 -8.20 5.26
CA ARG A 188 1.46 -8.35 5.67
C ARG A 188 2.39 -7.53 4.79
N LEU A 189 2.27 -7.64 3.47
CA LEU A 189 3.10 -6.91 2.51
C LEU A 189 2.96 -5.40 2.69
N ALA A 190 1.73 -4.89 2.70
CA ALA A 190 1.47 -3.45 2.82
C ALA A 190 2.03 -2.89 4.13
N VAL A 191 1.77 -3.55 5.26
CA VAL A 191 2.17 -3.03 6.57
C VAL A 191 3.67 -3.16 6.77
N SER A 192 4.24 -4.36 6.57
CA SER A 192 5.65 -4.60 6.91
C SER A 192 6.62 -3.94 5.93
N GLN A 193 6.27 -3.83 4.64
CA GLN A 193 7.19 -3.32 3.63
C GLN A 193 6.97 -1.86 3.23
N ILE A 194 5.83 -1.26 3.61
CA ILE A 194 5.47 0.10 3.18
C ILE A 194 4.99 0.94 4.37
N ILE A 195 3.89 0.58 5.01
CA ILE A 195 3.23 1.45 5.99
C ILE A 195 4.10 1.63 7.24
N ALA A 196 4.48 0.55 7.95
CA ALA A 196 5.24 0.68 9.19
C ALA A 196 6.61 1.37 8.99
N PRO A 197 7.40 1.06 7.95
CA PRO A 197 8.68 1.75 7.71
C PRO A 197 8.55 3.25 7.39
N GLU A 198 7.43 3.69 6.82
CA GLU A 198 7.26 5.06 6.31
C GLU A 198 6.21 5.87 7.08
N LEU A 199 5.48 5.29 8.05
CA LEU A 199 4.37 5.95 8.73
C LEU A 199 4.79 7.28 9.37
N GLY A 200 5.89 7.28 10.11
CA GLY A 200 6.38 8.49 10.77
C GLY A 200 6.76 9.59 9.79
N HIS A 201 7.33 9.22 8.64
CA HIS A 201 7.66 10.15 7.55
C HIS A 201 6.42 10.73 6.94
N ILE A 202 5.48 9.89 6.54
CA ILE A 202 4.23 10.29 5.90
C ILE A 202 3.46 11.24 6.83
N VAL A 203 3.25 10.87 8.09
CA VAL A 203 2.53 11.71 9.06
C VAL A 203 3.25 13.04 9.28
N SER A 204 4.59 13.05 9.34
CA SER A 204 5.34 14.30 9.51
C SER A 204 5.19 15.26 8.32
N HIS A 205 5.17 14.74 7.09
CA HIS A 205 4.98 15.56 5.88
C HIS A 205 3.53 16.03 5.74
N ILE A 206 2.56 15.19 6.07
CA ILE A 206 1.14 15.55 6.05
C ILE A 206 0.83 16.69 7.03
N ARG A 207 1.51 16.73 8.18
CA ARG A 207 1.33 17.78 9.21
C ARG A 207 2.24 18.99 9.01
N ALA A 208 3.14 18.95 8.03
CA ALA A 208 4.01 20.06 7.71
C ALA A 208 3.26 21.05 6.82
N HIS A 209 2.70 22.09 7.48
CA HIS A 209 2.00 23.24 6.91
C HIS A 209 0.55 22.97 6.46
#